data_AF-A0A9J7E890-F1
#
_entry.id   AF-A0A9J7E890-F1
#
_cell.length_a   1.000
_cell.length_b   1.000
_cell.length_c   1.000
_cell.angle_alpha   90.00
_cell.angle_beta   90.00
_cell.angle_gamma   90.00
#
_symmetry.space_group_name_H-M   'P 1'
#
loop_
_entity.id
_entity.type
_entity.pdbx_description
1 polymer ?
#
loop_
_entity_poly.entity_id
_entity_poly.type
_entity_poly.pdbx_seq_one_letter_code
_entity_poly.pdbx_strand_id
1 'polypeptide(L)'
;MISVLLWTLCLHVYNVQRVETVRIFRNLIATEQKSFTRFQATVASKTCMLIPDTGPCRSRIKMWYFNPDAKECSEFEWGGCQGNGNRFETKEECWDFCMSKPGKRRPRYCSLAFDYGFCFGASERFYYDSKWKVCKSGLYSGCGGNKNNFYSREQCDQICRYGNMDAVQKTSTTGGGKKVIIINPVITNPPRSGQQAVDVNNATTVAPKNTE
;
A
#
# COMPACT_ATOMS: atom_id res chain seq x y z
N MET A 1 -21.17 -73.96 35.88
CA MET A 1 -21.70 -73.01 34.87
C MET A 1 -21.94 -71.57 35.37
N ILE A 2 -21.95 -71.30 36.68
CA ILE A 2 -22.23 -69.93 37.21
C ILE A 2 -20.99 -69.02 37.20
N SER A 3 -19.77 -69.59 37.30
CA SER A 3 -18.50 -68.83 37.35
C SER A 3 -18.11 -68.16 36.02
N VAL A 4 -18.46 -68.75 34.86
CA VAL A 4 -18.10 -68.19 33.55
C VAL A 4 -19.01 -67.00 33.18
N LEU A 5 -20.28 -67.04 33.59
CA LEU A 5 -21.26 -65.95 33.37
C LEU A 5 -20.96 -64.71 34.22
N LEU A 6 -20.42 -64.88 35.42
CA LEU A 6 -20.01 -63.76 36.28
C LEU A 6 -18.76 -63.05 35.73
N TRP A 7 -17.84 -63.78 35.10
CA TRP A 7 -16.64 -63.20 34.50
C TRP A 7 -16.93 -62.45 33.20
N THR A 8 -17.82 -62.97 32.34
CA THR A 8 -18.23 -62.30 31.10
C THR A 8 -19.09 -61.05 31.36
N LEU A 9 -19.98 -61.08 32.36
CA LEU A 9 -20.72 -59.88 32.79
C LEU A 9 -19.77 -58.82 33.37
N CYS A 10 -18.74 -59.21 34.12
CA CYS A 10 -17.76 -58.27 34.67
C CYS A 10 -16.89 -57.63 33.57
N LEU A 11 -16.46 -58.39 32.56
CA LEU A 11 -15.75 -57.87 31.38
C LEU A 11 -16.61 -56.97 30.47
N HIS A 12 -17.92 -57.22 30.38
CA HIS A 12 -18.86 -56.34 29.67
C HIS A 12 -19.12 -55.04 30.42
N VAL A 13 -19.35 -55.08 31.74
CA VAL A 13 -19.51 -53.88 32.57
C VAL A 13 -18.24 -53.02 32.56
N TYR A 14 -17.05 -53.64 32.63
CA TYR A 14 -15.76 -52.94 32.55
C TYR A 14 -15.50 -52.31 31.17
N ASN A 15 -15.92 -52.95 30.07
CA ASN A 15 -15.82 -52.37 28.73
C ASN A 15 -16.82 -51.22 28.51
N VAL A 16 -18.06 -51.32 29.01
CA VAL A 16 -19.07 -50.26 28.87
C VAL A 16 -18.66 -48.98 29.62
N GLN A 17 -18.14 -49.10 30.84
CA GLN A 17 -17.63 -47.96 31.62
C GLN A 17 -16.34 -47.32 31.04
N ARG A 18 -15.52 -48.09 30.29
CA ARG A 18 -14.37 -47.55 29.54
C ARG A 18 -14.76 -46.77 28.28
N VAL A 19 -15.81 -47.19 27.57
CA VAL A 19 -16.19 -46.56 26.29
C VAL A 19 -16.88 -45.21 26.51
N GLU A 20 -17.68 -45.05 27.56
CA GLU A 20 -18.29 -43.76 27.91
C GLU A 20 -17.26 -42.75 28.42
N THR A 21 -16.32 -43.16 29.27
CA THR A 21 -15.25 -42.27 29.78
C THR A 21 -14.32 -41.79 28.66
N VAL A 22 -13.95 -42.65 27.70
CA VAL A 22 -13.14 -42.25 26.54
C VAL A 22 -13.88 -41.27 25.61
N ARG A 23 -15.21 -41.37 25.49
CA ARG A 23 -16.02 -40.39 24.72
C ARG A 23 -16.15 -39.05 25.43
N ILE A 24 -16.31 -39.04 26.76
CA ILE A 24 -16.35 -37.82 27.56
C ILE A 24 -15.01 -37.06 27.49
N PHE A 25 -13.88 -37.78 27.61
CA PHE A 25 -12.55 -37.17 27.45
C PHE A 25 -12.26 -36.70 26.02
N ARG A 26 -12.77 -37.39 24.98
CA ARG A 26 -12.66 -36.91 23.59
C ARG A 26 -13.42 -35.60 23.36
N ASN A 27 -14.56 -35.41 24.02
CA ASN A 27 -15.39 -34.22 23.86
C ASN A 27 -14.95 -33.03 24.75
N LEU A 28 -14.21 -33.28 25.84
CA LEU A 28 -13.61 -32.23 26.69
C LEU A 28 -12.25 -31.72 26.17
N ILE A 29 -11.57 -32.49 25.32
CA ILE A 29 -10.32 -32.05 24.66
C ILE A 29 -10.60 -31.42 23.27
N ALA A 30 -11.81 -31.58 22.74
CA ALA A 30 -12.20 -31.08 21.41
C ALA A 30 -12.64 -29.59 21.37
N THR A 31 -12.52 -28.84 22.47
CA THR A 31 -13.05 -27.46 22.55
C THR A 31 -12.01 -26.33 22.71
N GLU A 32 -10.69 -26.58 22.77
CA GLU A 32 -9.70 -25.50 22.89
C GLU A 32 -8.46 -25.61 21.99
N GLN A 33 -8.61 -26.23 20.81
CA GLN A 33 -7.74 -25.92 19.68
C GLN A 33 -8.56 -25.40 18.52
N LYS A 34 -9.37 -24.36 18.78
CA LYS A 34 -9.50 -23.32 17.76
C LYS A 34 -8.11 -22.73 17.65
N SER A 35 -7.27 -23.37 16.82
CA SER A 35 -5.94 -22.95 16.46
C SER A 35 -5.98 -21.44 16.41
N PHE A 36 -5.44 -20.83 17.46
CA PHE A 36 -5.04 -19.46 17.41
C PHE A 36 -3.91 -19.53 16.39
N THR A 37 -4.28 -19.45 15.11
CA THR A 37 -3.34 -19.02 14.09
C THR A 37 -2.92 -17.68 14.64
N ARG A 38 -1.81 -17.71 15.37
CA ARG A 38 -1.07 -16.54 15.80
C ARG A 38 -1.00 -15.76 14.51
N PHE A 39 -1.76 -14.67 14.43
CA PHE A 39 -1.54 -13.65 13.42
C PHE A 39 -0.14 -13.13 13.78
N GLN A 40 0.89 -13.89 13.40
CA GLN A 40 2.22 -13.34 13.29
C GLN A 40 2.02 -12.25 12.27
N ALA A 41 2.15 -11.00 12.71
CA ALA A 41 2.35 -9.87 11.85
C ALA A 41 3.65 -10.14 11.09
N THR A 42 3.55 -10.94 10.04
CA THR A 42 4.58 -11.09 9.03
C THR A 42 4.59 -9.78 8.30
N VAL A 43 5.74 -9.12 8.24
CA VAL A 43 5.95 -7.87 7.51
C VAL A 43 5.18 -7.93 6.19
N ALA A 44 4.15 -7.09 6.08
CA ALA A 44 3.07 -7.31 5.13
C ALA A 44 3.48 -7.06 3.67
N SER A 45 4.59 -6.35 3.47
CA SER A 45 5.06 -5.91 2.17
C SER A 45 6.56 -6.12 2.01
N LYS A 46 6.98 -6.66 0.85
CA LYS A 46 8.40 -6.78 0.47
C LYS A 46 9.14 -5.44 0.48
N THR A 47 8.41 -4.34 0.30
CA THR A 47 8.96 -2.99 0.40
C THR A 47 9.57 -2.74 1.79
N CYS A 48 8.92 -3.19 2.85
CA CYS A 48 9.36 -3.00 4.24
C CYS A 48 10.56 -3.86 4.63
N MET A 49 11.00 -4.77 3.75
CA MET A 49 12.21 -5.58 3.91
C MET A 49 13.43 -4.95 3.24
N LEU A 50 13.28 -3.80 2.55
CA LEU A 50 14.39 -3.12 1.91
C LEU A 50 15.17 -2.31 2.95
N ILE A 51 16.50 -2.31 2.86
CA ILE A 51 17.34 -1.38 3.63
C ILE A 51 17.03 0.05 3.16
N PRO A 52 16.86 1.04 4.05
CA PRO A 52 16.64 2.43 3.62
C PRO A 52 17.80 2.91 2.75
N ASP A 53 17.48 3.62 1.67
CA ASP A 53 18.47 4.10 0.70
C ASP A 53 18.45 5.62 0.64
N THR A 54 19.53 6.23 1.11
CA THR A 54 19.75 7.69 1.09
C THR A 54 19.82 8.23 -0.34
N GLY A 55 20.17 7.40 -1.33
CA GLY A 55 20.37 7.83 -2.71
C GLY A 55 21.60 8.71 -2.90
N PRO A 56 21.86 9.17 -4.14
CA PRO A 56 23.10 9.87 -4.48
C PRO A 56 23.07 11.38 -4.22
N CYS A 57 21.89 11.97 -3.99
CA CYS A 57 21.76 13.39 -3.70
C CYS A 57 22.18 13.70 -2.25
N ARG A 58 22.51 14.96 -1.95
CA ARG A 58 23.19 15.37 -0.70
C ARG A 58 22.33 16.21 0.25
N SER A 59 21.02 16.31 0.00
CA SER A 59 20.10 16.93 0.95
C SER A 59 19.98 16.08 2.21
N ARG A 60 19.54 16.67 3.32
CA ARG A 60 19.28 15.96 4.58
C ARG A 60 17.79 16.02 4.89
N ILE A 61 17.01 15.25 4.14
CA ILE A 61 15.55 15.21 4.30
C ILE A 61 15.22 14.06 5.25
N LYS A 62 14.65 14.38 6.40
CA LYS A 62 14.19 13.38 7.36
C LYS A 62 13.01 12.62 6.78
N MET A 63 13.14 11.31 6.71
CA MET A 63 12.10 10.39 6.27
C MET A 63 12.02 9.21 7.23
N TRP A 64 10.93 8.46 7.17
CA TRP A 64 10.71 7.26 7.97
C TRP A 64 10.97 6.01 7.16
N TYR A 65 11.53 4.97 7.78
CA TYR A 65 11.63 3.64 7.18
C TYR A 65 11.27 2.59 8.21
N PHE A 66 10.85 1.41 7.75
CA PHE A 66 10.59 0.27 8.61
C PHE A 66 11.85 -0.55 8.82
N ASN A 67 12.23 -0.76 10.07
CA ASN A 67 13.28 -1.70 10.47
C ASN A 67 12.63 -3.07 10.76
N PRO A 68 12.84 -4.09 9.91
CA PRO A 68 12.20 -5.40 10.10
C PRO A 68 12.76 -6.18 11.30
N ASP A 69 14.00 -5.93 11.71
CA ASP A 69 14.64 -6.60 12.85
C ASP A 69 14.06 -6.08 14.17
N ALA A 70 13.94 -4.75 14.30
CA ALA A 70 13.35 -4.09 15.45
C ALA A 70 11.80 -4.06 15.41
N LYS A 71 11.20 -4.30 14.24
CA LYS A 71 9.76 -4.19 13.96
C LYS A 71 9.18 -2.82 14.30
N GLU A 72 9.92 -1.77 13.98
CA GLU A 72 9.53 -0.38 14.23
C GLU A 72 9.79 0.50 13.01
N CYS A 73 9.14 1.67 13.00
CA CYS A 73 9.48 2.74 12.08
C CYS A 73 10.44 3.73 12.73
N SER A 74 11.57 3.97 12.08
CA SER A 74 12.65 4.85 12.56
C SER A 74 12.96 5.94 11.51
N GLU A 75 13.56 7.05 11.93
CA GLU A 75 13.99 8.13 11.02
C GLU A 75 15.30 7.76 10.30
N PHE A 76 15.48 8.26 9.08
CA PHE A 76 16.75 8.29 8.37
C PHE A 76 16.87 9.56 7.49
N GLU A 77 18.09 9.91 7.09
CA GLU A 77 18.34 11.00 6.13
C GLU A 77 18.27 10.48 4.68
N TRP A 78 17.34 11.04 3.90
CA TRP A 78 17.25 10.84 2.46
C TRP A 78 17.86 12.03 1.71
N GLY A 79 18.65 11.71 0.69
CA GLY A 79 19.40 12.66 -0.12
C GLY A 79 18.57 13.59 -1.00
N GLY A 80 17.27 13.31 -1.16
CA GLY A 80 16.36 14.08 -2.00
C GLY A 80 16.16 13.55 -3.43
N CYS A 81 16.83 12.46 -3.80
CA CYS A 81 16.57 11.78 -5.06
C CYS A 81 16.79 10.27 -4.97
N GLN A 82 16.20 9.54 -5.93
CA GLN A 82 16.29 8.07 -6.04
C GLN A 82 15.90 7.33 -4.74
N GLY A 83 16.66 6.31 -4.35
CA GLY A 83 16.35 5.44 -3.23
C GLY A 83 15.30 4.38 -3.57
N ASN A 84 14.72 3.79 -2.52
CA ASN A 84 13.73 2.73 -2.63
C ASN A 84 12.44 3.02 -1.84
N GLY A 85 11.49 2.10 -1.90
CA GLY A 85 10.15 2.27 -1.34
C GLY A 85 10.03 2.13 0.17
N ASN A 86 11.09 1.74 0.90
CA ASN A 86 11.08 1.77 2.36
C ASN A 86 11.41 3.20 2.85
N ARG A 87 10.56 4.15 2.48
CA ARG A 87 10.75 5.58 2.73
C ARG A 87 9.41 6.32 2.76
N PHE A 88 8.99 6.76 3.94
CA PHE A 88 7.67 7.36 4.20
C PHE A 88 7.85 8.77 4.75
N GLU A 89 6.88 9.64 4.52
CA GLU A 89 6.95 11.03 4.99
C GLU A 89 6.66 11.11 6.48
N THR A 90 5.79 10.23 6.99
CA THR A 90 5.39 10.19 8.40
C THR A 90 5.60 8.80 9.02
N LYS A 91 5.71 8.77 10.34
CA LYS A 91 5.80 7.53 11.11
C LYS A 91 4.54 6.68 10.94
N GLU A 92 3.39 7.34 10.92
CA GLU A 92 2.07 6.74 10.78
C GLU A 92 1.95 6.03 9.43
N GLU A 93 2.37 6.68 8.34
CA GLU A 93 2.37 6.09 6.99
C GLU A 93 3.23 4.83 6.93
N CYS A 94 4.42 4.88 7.54
CA CYS A 94 5.32 3.72 7.64
C CYS A 94 4.67 2.56 8.40
N TRP A 95 4.07 2.84 9.56
CA TRP A 95 3.43 1.83 10.40
C TRP A 95 2.23 1.20 9.69
N ASP A 96 1.33 2.04 9.16
CA ASP A 96 0.15 1.61 8.46
C ASP A 96 0.52 0.74 7.26
N PHE A 97 1.57 1.09 6.53
CA PHE A 97 1.99 0.30 5.38
C PHE A 97 2.68 -1.01 5.74
N CYS A 98 3.54 -1.04 6.76
CA CYS A 98 4.39 -2.20 7.06
C CYS A 98 3.81 -3.19 8.06
N MET A 99 2.91 -2.73 8.94
CA MET A 99 2.36 -3.53 10.04
C MET A 99 0.86 -3.81 9.90
N SER A 100 0.15 -3.14 8.98
CA SER A 100 -1.24 -3.49 8.68
C SER A 100 -1.35 -4.80 7.90
N LYS A 101 -2.52 -5.45 8.01
CA LYS A 101 -2.81 -6.67 7.24
C LYS A 101 -2.68 -6.39 5.73
N PRO A 102 -2.05 -7.29 4.94
CA PRO A 102 -1.92 -7.13 3.50
C PRO A 102 -3.31 -7.12 2.86
N GLY A 103 -3.82 -5.92 2.57
CA GLY A 103 -5.24 -5.75 2.29
C GLY A 103 -5.62 -5.67 0.83
N LYS A 104 -4.69 -5.44 -0.10
CA LYS A 104 -5.08 -5.01 -1.45
C LYS A 104 -4.20 -5.59 -2.55
N ARG A 105 -4.83 -6.02 -3.65
CA ARG A 105 -4.13 -6.54 -4.82
C ARG A 105 -3.66 -5.37 -5.69
N ARG A 106 -2.34 -5.28 -5.86
CA ARG A 106 -1.73 -4.36 -6.82
C ARG A 106 -2.09 -4.76 -8.26
N PRO A 107 -2.45 -3.81 -9.14
CA PRO A 107 -2.66 -4.11 -10.55
C PRO A 107 -1.46 -4.78 -11.22
N ARG A 108 -1.71 -5.72 -12.14
CA ARG A 108 -0.65 -6.41 -12.88
C ARG A 108 0.24 -5.45 -13.66
N TYR A 109 -0.33 -4.38 -14.22
CA TYR A 109 0.42 -3.42 -15.01
C TYR A 109 1.49 -2.67 -14.20
N CYS A 110 1.36 -2.54 -12.88
CA CYS A 110 2.42 -1.98 -12.02
C CYS A 110 3.71 -2.82 -12.04
N SER A 111 3.69 -4.03 -12.61
CA SER A 111 4.87 -4.88 -12.75
C SER A 111 5.49 -4.83 -14.16
N LEU A 112 4.88 -4.08 -15.09
CA LEU A 112 5.45 -3.83 -16.41
C LEU A 112 6.59 -2.82 -16.31
N ALA A 113 7.54 -2.87 -17.25
CA ALA A 113 8.55 -1.82 -17.39
C ALA A 113 7.88 -0.49 -17.81
N PHE A 114 8.54 0.63 -17.53
CA PHE A 114 8.13 1.90 -18.12
C PHE A 114 8.33 1.83 -19.63
N ASP A 115 7.31 2.25 -20.38
CA ASP A 115 7.34 2.25 -21.83
C ASP A 115 7.24 3.68 -22.33
N TYR A 116 8.32 4.13 -22.96
CA TYR A 116 8.45 5.46 -23.55
C TYR A 116 7.40 5.71 -24.64
N GLY A 117 6.95 4.66 -25.34
CA GLY A 117 6.11 4.75 -26.52
C GLY A 117 6.91 5.06 -27.80
N PHE A 118 6.21 5.50 -28.85
CA PHE A 118 6.78 5.64 -30.20
C PHE A 118 6.51 7.00 -30.86
N CYS A 119 6.07 7.99 -30.09
CA CYS A 119 5.94 9.38 -30.53
C CYS A 119 7.25 10.17 -30.29
N PHE A 120 7.20 11.50 -30.48
CA PHE A 120 8.36 12.40 -30.35
C PHE A 120 8.24 13.44 -29.23
N GLY A 121 7.26 13.31 -28.33
CA GLY A 121 7.12 14.16 -27.16
C GLY A 121 8.09 13.81 -26.03
N ALA A 122 8.14 14.65 -25.00
CA ALA A 122 8.96 14.43 -23.80
C ALA A 122 8.20 14.86 -22.54
N SER A 123 6.99 14.34 -22.37
CA SER A 123 6.16 14.65 -21.21
C SER A 123 6.62 13.86 -19.99
N GLU A 124 6.90 14.52 -18.87
CA GLU A 124 7.20 13.82 -17.63
C GLU A 124 6.00 12.99 -17.16
N ARG A 125 6.25 11.73 -16.81
CA ARG A 125 5.29 10.77 -16.26
C ARG A 125 5.94 9.98 -15.15
N PHE A 126 5.11 9.38 -14.30
CA PHE A 126 5.56 8.52 -13.22
C PHE A 126 5.27 7.06 -13.54
N TYR A 127 6.12 6.17 -13.06
CA TYR A 127 5.94 4.73 -13.18
C TYR A 127 6.44 4.04 -11.93
N TYR A 128 5.86 2.90 -11.61
CA TYR A 128 6.27 2.10 -10.48
C TYR A 128 7.45 1.21 -10.87
N ASP A 129 8.57 1.41 -10.19
CA ASP A 129 9.74 0.55 -10.31
C ASP A 129 9.55 -0.67 -9.41
N SER A 130 9.33 -1.83 -10.03
CA SER A 130 9.06 -3.06 -9.30
C SER A 130 10.28 -3.64 -8.58
N LYS A 131 11.51 -3.25 -8.94
CA LYS A 131 12.73 -3.68 -8.27
C LYS A 131 12.90 -2.90 -6.97
N TRP A 132 12.81 -1.57 -7.06
CA TRP A 132 13.04 -0.66 -5.94
C TRP A 132 11.77 -0.34 -5.13
N LYS A 133 10.62 -0.83 -5.58
CA LYS A 133 9.32 -0.68 -4.94
C LYS A 133 8.89 0.78 -4.73
N VAL A 134 9.31 1.67 -5.62
CA VAL A 134 9.09 3.13 -5.54
C VAL A 134 8.64 3.68 -6.88
N CYS A 135 7.81 4.71 -6.87
CA CYS A 135 7.47 5.45 -8.08
C CYS A 135 8.62 6.39 -8.49
N LYS A 136 9.02 6.31 -9.76
CA LYS A 136 10.06 7.13 -10.40
C LYS A 136 9.45 7.95 -11.53
N SER A 137 10.07 9.07 -11.88
CA SER A 137 9.72 9.80 -13.09
C SER A 137 10.50 9.29 -14.30
N GLY A 138 9.91 9.48 -15.48
CA GLY A 138 10.47 9.17 -16.79
C GLY A 138 9.82 10.02 -17.88
N LEU A 139 10.45 10.11 -19.05
CA LEU A 139 9.90 10.82 -20.20
C LEU A 139 8.96 9.91 -20.99
N TYR A 140 7.77 10.38 -21.31
CA TYR A 140 6.82 9.69 -22.16
C TYR A 140 6.66 10.43 -23.50
N SER A 141 6.70 9.67 -24.57
CA SER A 141 6.66 10.18 -25.94
C SER A 141 5.33 10.83 -26.34
N GLY A 142 4.25 10.57 -25.62
CA GLY A 142 2.91 11.09 -25.89
C GLY A 142 1.94 10.08 -26.52
N CYS A 143 2.41 8.98 -27.09
CA CYS A 143 1.54 7.90 -27.61
C CYS A 143 2.14 6.50 -27.44
N GLY A 144 1.28 5.48 -27.52
CA GLY A 144 1.67 4.09 -27.27
C GLY A 144 1.83 3.82 -25.77
N GLY A 145 2.91 3.15 -25.39
CA GLY A 145 3.22 2.89 -23.99
C GLY A 145 2.38 1.77 -23.36
N ASN A 146 2.47 1.67 -22.03
CA ASN A 146 1.63 0.78 -21.23
C ASN A 146 1.05 1.49 -19.99
N LYS A 147 0.24 0.77 -19.20
CA LYS A 147 -0.50 1.34 -18.06
C LYS A 147 0.36 1.64 -16.82
N ASN A 148 1.65 1.27 -16.79
CA ASN A 148 2.59 1.73 -15.77
C ASN A 148 3.08 3.15 -16.12
N ASN A 149 2.13 4.08 -16.24
CA ASN A 149 2.35 5.46 -16.69
C ASN A 149 1.27 6.34 -16.05
N PHE A 150 1.70 7.19 -15.12
CA PHE A 150 0.85 8.01 -14.26
C PHE A 150 1.21 9.48 -14.43
N TYR A 151 0.24 10.37 -14.20
CA TYR A 151 0.46 11.82 -14.31
C TYR A 151 1.18 12.40 -13.10
N SER A 152 1.08 11.77 -11.92
CA SER A 152 1.73 12.23 -10.70
C SER A 152 2.32 11.08 -9.89
N ARG A 153 3.29 11.41 -9.03
CA ARG A 153 3.91 10.46 -8.09
C ARG A 153 2.86 9.87 -7.16
N GLU A 154 1.96 10.70 -6.63
CA GLU A 154 0.94 10.33 -5.68
C GLU A 154 -0.05 9.34 -6.30
N GLN A 155 -0.47 9.58 -7.56
CA GLN A 155 -1.31 8.64 -8.29
C GLN A 155 -0.61 7.28 -8.44
N CYS A 156 0.67 7.28 -8.82
CA CYS A 156 1.46 6.07 -8.93
C CYS A 156 1.59 5.35 -7.57
N ASP A 157 1.89 6.08 -6.49
CA ASP A 157 2.09 5.50 -5.16
C ASP A 157 0.80 4.91 -4.62
N GLN A 158 -0.34 5.60 -4.73
CA GLN A 158 -1.64 5.07 -4.31
C GLN A 158 -2.00 3.78 -5.05
N ILE A 159 -1.82 3.74 -6.37
CA ILE A 159 -2.22 2.59 -7.19
C ILE A 159 -1.23 1.42 -7.05
N CYS A 160 0.07 1.70 -7.11
CA CYS A 160 1.10 0.68 -7.27
C CYS A 160 1.96 0.43 -6.04
N ARG A 161 2.19 1.44 -5.19
CA ARG A 161 3.00 1.28 -3.97
C ARG A 161 2.15 0.80 -2.80
N TYR A 162 1.02 1.46 -2.54
CA TYR A 162 0.09 1.13 -1.46
C TYR A 162 -1.02 0.15 -1.89
N GLY A 163 -1.22 -0.04 -3.19
CA GLY A 163 -2.24 -0.96 -3.73
C GLY A 163 -3.67 -0.51 -3.44
N ASN A 164 -3.89 0.76 -3.14
CA ASN A 164 -5.19 1.30 -2.75
C ASN A 164 -6.09 1.55 -3.97
N MET A 165 -6.63 0.47 -4.54
CA MET A 165 -7.56 0.55 -5.68
C MET A 165 -8.95 1.09 -5.29
N ASP A 166 -9.28 1.17 -3.99
CA ASP A 166 -10.60 1.61 -3.52
C ASP A 166 -10.87 3.12 -3.73
N ALA A 167 -9.82 3.91 -3.98
CA ALA A 167 -9.94 5.33 -4.29
C ALA A 167 -10.35 5.63 -5.75
N VAL A 168 -10.35 4.62 -6.64
CA VAL A 168 -10.64 4.81 -8.08
C VAL A 168 -12.03 4.27 -8.47
N GLN A 169 -12.67 3.46 -7.62
CA GLN A 169 -13.94 2.80 -7.95
C GLN A 169 -15.19 3.48 -7.36
N LYS A 170 -15.07 4.52 -6.53
CA LYS A 170 -16.23 5.24 -5.94
C LYS A 170 -16.78 6.40 -6.79
N THR A 171 -16.77 6.27 -8.13
CA THR A 171 -17.60 7.13 -9.01
C THR A 171 -18.10 6.36 -10.23
N SER A 172 -19.01 5.41 -10.02
CA SER A 172 -19.94 4.88 -11.04
C SER A 172 -20.92 3.92 -10.34
N THR A 173 -22.07 4.39 -9.84
CA THR A 173 -23.41 4.17 -10.43
C THR A 173 -24.36 4.85 -9.42
N THR A 174 -25.03 5.95 -9.76
CA THR A 174 -26.37 5.93 -10.39
C THR A 174 -26.56 7.17 -11.29
N GLY A 175 -26.96 6.94 -12.55
CA GLY A 175 -27.70 7.94 -13.35
C GLY A 175 -26.89 8.95 -14.18
N GLY A 176 -26.90 8.74 -15.50
CA GLY A 176 -27.04 9.78 -16.53
C GLY A 176 -26.12 11.02 -16.50
N GLY A 177 -25.08 11.01 -17.35
CA GLY A 177 -24.37 12.21 -17.77
C GLY A 177 -22.85 12.02 -17.79
N LYS A 178 -22.25 11.96 -18.99
CA LYS A 178 -20.79 11.94 -19.15
C LYS A 178 -20.22 13.29 -18.69
N LYS A 179 -19.84 13.42 -17.42
CA LYS A 179 -18.88 14.44 -17.00
C LYS A 179 -17.48 13.87 -17.18
N VAL A 180 -16.83 14.27 -18.27
CA VAL A 180 -15.37 14.17 -18.39
C VAL A 180 -14.81 15.15 -17.36
N ILE A 181 -14.32 14.63 -16.24
CA ILE A 181 -13.48 15.45 -15.35
C ILE A 181 -12.13 15.52 -16.05
N ILE A 182 -11.92 16.58 -16.82
CA ILE A 182 -10.55 17.07 -17.05
C ILE A 182 -10.11 17.54 -15.68
N ILE A 183 -9.42 16.68 -14.93
CA ILE A 183 -8.58 17.14 -13.84
C ILE A 183 -7.46 17.86 -14.57
N ASN A 184 -7.68 19.13 -14.89
CA ASN A 184 -6.56 20.02 -15.12
C ASN A 184 -5.94 20.11 -13.72
N PRO A 185 -4.79 19.47 -13.46
CA PRO A 185 -4.15 19.66 -12.18
C PRO A 185 -3.95 21.17 -12.06
N VAL A 186 -4.40 21.75 -10.95
CA VAL A 186 -3.99 23.09 -10.61
C VAL A 186 -2.46 23.01 -10.54
N ILE A 187 -1.81 23.50 -11.60
CA ILE A 187 -0.36 23.67 -11.64
C ILE A 187 -0.10 24.88 -10.74
N THR A 188 -0.20 24.68 -9.42
CA THR A 188 0.60 25.50 -8.50
C THR A 188 2.01 24.95 -8.62
N ASN A 189 2.72 25.38 -9.66
CA ASN A 189 4.16 25.29 -9.65
C ASN A 189 4.60 25.95 -8.33
N PRO A 190 5.43 25.30 -7.48
CA PRO A 190 6.05 26.01 -6.39
C PRO A 190 6.83 27.20 -6.99
N PRO A 191 6.70 28.42 -6.44
CA PRO A 191 7.39 29.57 -7.00
C PRO A 191 8.90 29.28 -7.03
N ARG A 192 9.52 29.52 -8.19
CA ARG A 192 10.98 29.61 -8.27
C ARG A 192 11.43 30.62 -7.21
N SER A 193 12.50 30.28 -6.48
CA SER A 193 13.13 31.15 -5.50
C SER A 193 13.26 32.58 -6.07
N GLY A 194 12.55 33.54 -5.47
CA GLY A 194 12.70 34.97 -5.78
C GLY A 194 11.47 35.71 -6.33
N GLN A 195 10.27 35.14 -6.39
CA GLN A 195 9.04 35.90 -6.69
C GLN A 195 8.08 35.91 -5.51
N GLN A 196 7.74 37.11 -5.01
CA GLN A 196 6.74 37.31 -3.95
C GLN A 196 5.33 36.99 -4.49
N ALA A 197 4.52 36.32 -3.67
CA ALA A 197 3.12 36.05 -3.96
C ALA A 197 2.33 37.37 -4.01
N VAL A 198 1.64 37.61 -5.12
CA VAL A 198 0.66 38.70 -5.24
C VAL A 198 -0.67 38.19 -4.70
N ASP A 199 -1.18 38.84 -3.66
CA ASP A 199 -2.45 38.50 -3.02
C ASP A 199 -3.63 38.92 -3.92
N VAL A 200 -4.40 37.94 -4.41
CA VAL A 200 -5.46 38.14 -5.42
C VAL A 200 -6.74 38.71 -4.78
N ASN A 201 -6.79 38.84 -3.45
CA ASN A 201 -7.98 39.28 -2.73
C ASN A 201 -8.11 40.81 -2.58
N ASN A 202 -7.22 41.60 -3.18
CA ASN A 202 -7.29 43.07 -3.10
C ASN A 202 -7.26 43.75 -4.48
N ALA A 203 -8.03 43.22 -5.44
CA ALA A 203 -8.27 43.89 -6.72
C ALA A 203 -9.28 45.03 -6.53
N THR A 204 -8.78 46.22 -6.22
CA THR A 204 -9.56 47.46 -6.42
C THR A 204 -9.66 47.71 -7.93
N THR A 205 -10.89 47.81 -8.44
CA THR A 205 -11.19 48.15 -9.84
C THR A 205 -10.50 49.44 -10.25
N VAL A 206 -9.53 49.35 -11.17
CA VAL A 206 -9.01 50.52 -11.89
C VAL A 206 -9.66 50.52 -13.27
N ALA A 207 -10.53 51.51 -13.48
CA ALA A 207 -11.16 51.77 -14.77
C ALA A 207 -10.09 52.05 -15.86
N PRO A 208 -10.35 51.70 -17.13
CA PRO A 208 -9.43 52.04 -18.22
C PRO A 208 -9.36 53.57 -18.37
N LYS A 209 -8.16 54.13 -18.20
CA LYS A 209 -7.87 55.48 -18.69
C LYS A 209 -7.74 55.41 -20.21
N ASN A 210 -8.64 56.09 -20.89
CA ASN A 210 -8.47 56.51 -22.27
C ASN A 210 -7.37 57.60 -22.33
N THR A 211 -6.49 57.49 -23.31
CA THR A 211 -5.65 58.58 -23.88
C THR A 211 -5.26 58.07 -25.27
N GLU A 212 -5.90 58.57 -26.32
CA GLU A 212 -5.41 59.63 -27.23
C GLU A 212 -4.19 59.22 -28.07
#